data_AF-A0A8B7E5A2-F1
#
_entry.id   AF-A0A8B7E5A2-F1
#
_cell.length_a   1.000
_cell.length_b   1.000
_cell.length_c   1.000
_cell.angle_alpha   90.00
_cell.angle_beta   90.00
_cell.angle_gamma   90.00
#
_symmetry.space_group_name_H-M   'P 1'
#
loop_
_entity.id
_entity.type
_entity.pdbx_description
1 polymer ?
#
loop_
_entity_poly.entity_id
_entity_poly.type
_entity_poly.pdbx_seq_one_letter_code
_entity_poly.pdbx_strand_id
1 'polypeptide(L)'
;MHSMFDDKLDCNVVHRCINIYAPERYLWFFADAPHLIKTARNCLYNSGDGRGTRSLWNDGQQLIWYHITRIVNDEMKNGLKIIPKLTQDHIKLSAYSVMNVRLAAQVLSSSVSNILKNYYPDDTNGTAKFCEMLD
;
A
#
# COMPACT_ATOMS: atom_id res chain seq x y z
N MET A 1 15.96 16.24 -17.90
CA MET A 1 15.13 16.99 -18.89
C MET A 1 14.36 18.14 -18.25
N HIS A 2 13.83 18.03 -17.01
CA HIS A 2 13.14 19.14 -16.33
C HIS A 2 14.05 20.14 -15.58
N SER A 3 15.30 19.79 -15.29
CA SER A 3 16.26 20.69 -14.61
C SER A 3 16.68 21.91 -15.42
N MET A 4 16.46 21.92 -16.74
CA MET A 4 16.78 23.06 -17.62
C MET A 4 15.78 24.22 -17.51
N PHE A 5 14.67 24.05 -16.79
CA PHE A 5 13.59 25.04 -16.68
C PHE A 5 13.35 25.52 -15.25
N ASP A 6 14.24 25.24 -14.30
CA ASP A 6 14.09 25.73 -12.91
C ASP A 6 15.49 25.96 -12.30
N ASP A 7 15.96 27.20 -12.36
CA ASP A 7 17.30 27.64 -11.93
C ASP A 7 17.54 27.54 -10.40
N LYS A 8 16.56 27.02 -9.63
CA LYS A 8 16.55 26.95 -8.16
C LYS A 8 16.52 25.52 -7.60
N LEU A 9 17.01 24.54 -8.34
CA LEU A 9 16.99 23.15 -7.89
C LEU A 9 18.32 22.71 -7.29
N ASP A 10 18.32 22.45 -5.98
CA ASP A 10 19.40 21.77 -5.25
C ASP A 10 19.27 20.22 -5.34
N CYS A 11 18.34 19.70 -6.15
CA CYS A 11 18.07 18.27 -6.27
C CYS A 11 17.67 17.83 -7.68
N ASN A 12 17.96 16.56 -8.01
CA ASN A 12 17.77 15.95 -9.34
C ASN A 12 16.31 15.62 -9.69
N VAL A 13 15.35 15.79 -8.76
CA VAL A 13 13.94 15.42 -8.97
C VAL A 13 13.08 16.67 -8.95
N VAL A 14 12.34 16.91 -10.04
CA VAL A 14 11.50 18.11 -10.20
C VAL A 14 10.04 17.71 -10.20
N HIS A 15 9.28 18.18 -9.19
CA HIS A 15 7.82 17.95 -9.07
C HIS A 15 6.98 19.12 -9.57
N ARG A 16 7.59 19.99 -10.40
CA ARG A 16 6.93 21.18 -10.93
C ARG A 16 7.55 21.62 -12.26
N CYS A 17 6.89 22.52 -12.96
CA CYS A 17 7.47 23.26 -14.08
C CYS A 17 6.96 24.70 -14.08
N ILE A 18 7.67 25.59 -14.80
CA ILE A 18 7.21 26.97 -15.01
C ILE A 18 5.92 26.94 -15.83
N ASN A 19 4.93 27.73 -15.41
CA ASN A 19 3.73 27.96 -16.22
C ASN A 19 4.07 28.89 -17.40
N ILE A 20 3.95 28.38 -18.62
CA ILE A 20 4.31 29.13 -19.85
C ILE A 20 3.45 30.39 -20.10
N TYR A 21 2.27 30.50 -19.47
CA TYR A 21 1.38 31.65 -19.60
C TYR A 21 1.41 32.60 -18.40
N ALA A 22 2.06 32.18 -17.31
CA ALA A 22 2.18 32.93 -16.07
C ALA A 22 3.50 32.54 -15.37
N PRO A 23 4.66 33.01 -15.88
CA PRO A 23 5.98 32.56 -15.42
C PRO A 23 6.25 32.77 -13.93
N GLU A 24 5.49 33.64 -13.27
CA GLU A 24 5.51 33.85 -11.83
C GLU A 24 4.88 32.71 -11.02
N ARG A 25 4.21 31.74 -11.68
CA ARG A 25 3.53 30.61 -11.07
C ARG A 25 4.12 29.28 -11.55
N TYR A 26 4.19 28.32 -10.64
CA TYR A 26 4.56 26.95 -10.95
C TYR A 26 3.34 26.06 -11.16
N LEU A 27 3.45 25.13 -12.12
CA LEU A 27 2.56 23.98 -12.24
C LEU A 27 3.16 22.83 -11.45
N TRP A 28 2.40 22.23 -10.54
CA TRP A 28 2.87 21.15 -9.67
C TRP A 28 2.33 19.79 -10.14
N PHE A 29 3.17 18.77 -10.07
CA PHE A 29 2.82 17.41 -10.45
C PHE A 29 2.58 16.56 -9.20
N PHE A 30 1.37 16.00 -9.10
CA PHE A 30 1.00 15.08 -8.04
C PHE A 30 0.51 13.75 -8.63
N ALA A 31 0.85 12.66 -7.98
CA ALA A 31 0.28 11.35 -8.28
C ALA A 31 -1.10 11.20 -7.62
N ASP A 32 -1.97 10.41 -8.24
CA ASP A 32 -3.27 10.04 -7.67
C ASP A 32 -3.08 9.07 -6.49
N ALA A 33 -3.12 9.59 -5.26
CA ALA A 33 -2.89 8.83 -4.03
C ALA A 33 -3.81 7.59 -3.90
N PRO A 34 -5.14 7.67 -4.11
CA PRO A 34 -6.03 6.50 -4.22
C PRO A 34 -5.52 5.40 -5.16
N HIS A 35 -4.94 5.75 -6.30
CA HIS A 35 -4.40 4.78 -7.24
C HIS A 35 -3.12 4.12 -6.72
N LEU A 36 -2.26 4.88 -6.06
CA LEU A 36 -1.05 4.36 -5.42
C LEU A 36 -1.38 3.36 -4.30
N ILE A 37 -2.39 3.61 -3.46
CA ILE A 37 -2.84 2.67 -2.42
C ILE A 37 -3.32 1.35 -3.04
N LYS A 38 -4.13 1.42 -4.11
CA LYS A 38 -4.56 0.21 -4.83
C LYS A 38 -3.37 -0.56 -5.40
N THR A 39 -2.41 0.15 -5.96
CA THR A 39 -1.20 -0.42 -6.55
C THR A 39 -0.37 -1.12 -5.48
N ALA A 40 -0.14 -0.48 -4.34
CA ALA A 40 0.55 -1.05 -3.19
C ALA A 40 -0.11 -2.36 -2.73
N ARG A 41 -1.43 -2.37 -2.54
CA ARG A 41 -2.17 -3.59 -2.16
C ARG A 41 -2.05 -4.68 -3.23
N ASN A 42 -2.21 -4.34 -4.51
CA ASN A 42 -2.13 -5.31 -5.60
C ASN A 42 -0.72 -5.91 -5.74
N CYS A 43 0.33 -5.11 -5.50
CA CYS A 43 1.70 -5.59 -5.45
C CYS A 43 1.92 -6.53 -4.26
N LEU A 44 1.38 -6.17 -3.07
CA LEU A 44 1.44 -7.01 -1.88
C LEU A 44 0.71 -8.34 -2.09
N TYR A 45 -0.46 -8.33 -2.72
CA TYR A 45 -1.20 -9.55 -3.10
C TYR A 45 -0.37 -10.48 -3.98
N ASN A 46 0.36 -9.95 -4.96
CA ASN A 46 1.23 -10.75 -5.83
C ASN A 46 2.57 -11.13 -5.16
N SER A 47 2.80 -10.72 -3.91
CA SER A 47 3.96 -11.09 -3.10
C SER A 47 3.64 -12.35 -2.29
N GLY A 48 3.99 -13.50 -2.86
CA GLY A 48 3.75 -14.82 -2.25
C GLY A 48 2.35 -15.40 -2.45
N ASP A 49 1.45 -14.70 -3.16
CA ASP A 49 0.10 -15.18 -3.51
C ASP A 49 -0.28 -14.68 -4.92
N GLY A 50 -1.52 -14.87 -5.34
CA GLY A 50 -2.03 -14.50 -6.66
C GLY A 50 -1.28 -15.23 -7.77
N ARG A 51 -0.60 -14.47 -8.63
CA ARG A 51 0.30 -15.04 -9.65
C ARG A 51 1.75 -15.21 -9.18
N GLY A 52 2.07 -14.78 -7.96
CA GLY A 52 3.44 -14.83 -7.40
C GLY A 52 4.46 -14.00 -8.20
N THR A 53 4.02 -12.94 -8.87
CA THR A 53 4.86 -12.16 -9.82
C THR A 53 5.68 -11.06 -9.16
N ARG A 54 5.58 -10.91 -7.83
CA ARG A 54 6.27 -9.88 -7.06
C ARG A 54 6.96 -10.52 -5.86
N SER A 55 8.04 -9.88 -5.43
CA SER A 55 8.75 -10.19 -4.19
C SER A 55 9.03 -8.85 -3.52
N LEU A 56 8.17 -8.48 -2.56
CA LEU A 56 8.28 -7.23 -1.84
C LEU A 56 9.10 -7.41 -0.57
N TRP A 57 9.95 -6.42 -0.29
CA TRP A 57 10.83 -6.38 0.88
C TRP A 57 10.82 -4.97 1.47
N ASN A 58 10.91 -4.90 2.79
CA ASN A 58 11.09 -3.64 3.51
C ASN A 58 12.10 -3.88 4.63
N ASP A 59 13.20 -3.12 4.64
CA ASP A 59 14.29 -3.25 5.62
C ASP A 59 14.77 -4.70 5.88
N GLY A 60 14.94 -5.47 4.80
CA GLY A 60 15.38 -6.87 4.87
C GLY A 60 14.31 -7.87 5.35
N GLN A 61 13.08 -7.42 5.57
CA GLN A 61 11.94 -8.27 5.90
C GLN A 61 11.02 -8.46 4.69
N GLN A 62 10.63 -9.69 4.41
CA GLN A 62 9.75 -10.01 3.30
C GLN A 62 8.30 -9.59 3.62
N LEU A 63 7.63 -8.98 2.64
CA LEU A 63 6.21 -8.64 2.73
C LEU A 63 5.40 -9.71 2.00
N ILE A 64 4.58 -10.46 2.73
CA ILE A 64 3.84 -11.59 2.17
C ILE A 64 2.34 -11.39 2.38
N TRP A 65 1.53 -11.64 1.34
CA TRP A 65 0.07 -11.53 1.42
C TRP A 65 -0.54 -12.48 2.46
N TYR A 66 0.07 -13.65 2.64
CA TYR A 66 -0.34 -14.67 3.61
C TYR A 66 -0.50 -14.10 5.03
N HIS A 67 0.33 -13.13 5.43
CA HIS A 67 0.21 -12.49 6.75
C HIS A 67 -1.18 -11.88 6.97
N ILE A 68 -1.76 -11.28 5.93
CA ILE A 68 -3.11 -10.68 5.97
C ILE A 68 -4.19 -11.75 5.84
N THR A 69 -4.01 -12.74 4.97
CA THR A 69 -5.03 -13.78 4.78
C THR A 69 -5.20 -14.66 6.01
N ARG A 70 -4.11 -14.92 6.75
CA ARG A 70 -4.14 -15.65 8.02
C ARG A 70 -5.07 -15.00 9.04
N ILE A 71 -5.04 -13.67 9.19
CA ILE A 71 -5.95 -12.94 10.11
C ILE A 71 -7.40 -13.29 9.81
N VAL A 72 -7.84 -13.09 8.56
CA VAL A 72 -9.25 -13.31 8.16
C VAL A 72 -9.64 -14.78 8.29
N ASN A 73 -8.72 -15.70 7.95
CA ASN A 73 -8.99 -17.13 8.03
C ASN A 73 -9.12 -17.61 9.48
N ASP A 74 -8.32 -17.09 10.41
CA ASP A 74 -8.39 -17.44 11.82
C ASP A 74 -9.65 -16.86 12.48
N GLU A 75 -10.02 -15.62 12.16
CA GLU A 75 -11.29 -15.02 12.61
C GLU A 75 -12.50 -15.85 12.15
N MET A 76 -12.46 -16.38 10.93
CA MET A 76 -13.54 -17.24 10.42
C MET A 76 -13.63 -18.59 11.15
N LYS A 77 -12.50 -19.17 11.58
CA LYS A 77 -12.49 -20.42 12.35
C LYS A 77 -12.97 -20.21 13.78
N ASN A 78 -12.54 -19.10 14.39
CA ASN A 78 -12.81 -18.81 15.80
C ASN A 78 -14.19 -18.16 16.03
N GLY A 79 -14.80 -17.59 14.99
CA GLY A 79 -16.10 -16.91 15.06
C GLY A 79 -16.05 -15.50 15.67
N LEU A 80 -14.93 -15.13 16.30
CA LEU A 80 -14.69 -13.79 16.85
C LEU A 80 -13.90 -12.94 15.83
N LYS A 81 -14.39 -11.72 15.55
CA LYS A 81 -13.69 -10.77 14.68
C LYS A 81 -12.95 -9.71 15.50
N ILE A 82 -11.66 -9.62 15.30
CA ILE A 82 -10.78 -8.59 15.89
C ILE A 82 -10.75 -7.36 14.98
N ILE A 83 -10.78 -7.53 13.65
CA ILE A 83 -10.97 -6.44 12.66
C ILE A 83 -12.27 -6.68 11.90
N PRO A 84 -13.43 -6.22 12.41
CA PRO A 84 -14.72 -6.48 11.78
C PRO A 84 -14.84 -5.91 10.35
N LYS A 85 -14.02 -4.90 10.02
CA LYS A 85 -13.95 -4.30 8.67
C LYS A 85 -13.28 -5.22 7.65
N LEU A 86 -12.36 -6.09 8.07
CA LEU A 86 -11.65 -6.99 7.17
C LEU A 86 -12.53 -8.22 6.91
N THR A 87 -12.69 -8.56 5.64
CA THR A 87 -13.60 -9.62 5.18
C THR A 87 -12.96 -10.44 4.07
N GLN A 88 -13.62 -11.52 3.64
CA GLN A 88 -13.16 -12.33 2.51
C GLN A 88 -12.95 -11.52 1.22
N ASP A 89 -13.75 -10.48 0.97
CA ASP A 89 -13.59 -9.60 -0.19
C ASP A 89 -12.28 -8.80 -0.19
N HIS A 90 -11.66 -8.65 0.98
CA HIS A 90 -10.38 -7.98 1.12
C HIS A 90 -9.21 -8.89 0.73
N ILE A 91 -9.36 -10.21 0.93
CA ILE A 91 -8.29 -11.18 0.71
C ILE A 91 -8.40 -11.96 -0.60
N LYS A 92 -9.63 -12.18 -1.09
CA LYS A 92 -9.91 -12.85 -2.37
C LYS A 92 -10.13 -11.81 -3.46
N LEU A 93 -9.04 -11.49 -4.17
CA LEU A 93 -9.06 -10.40 -5.14
C LEU A 93 -9.73 -10.78 -6.46
N SER A 94 -10.99 -10.40 -6.62
CA SER A 94 -11.71 -10.36 -7.90
C SER A 94 -11.41 -9.08 -8.71
N ALA A 95 -11.73 -9.06 -10.00
CA ALA A 95 -11.59 -7.87 -10.86
C ALA A 95 -12.23 -6.61 -10.24
N TYR A 96 -13.38 -6.76 -9.56
CA TYR A 96 -14.04 -5.65 -8.86
C TYR A 96 -13.24 -5.18 -7.63
N SER A 97 -12.82 -6.10 -6.77
CA SER A 97 -12.09 -5.77 -5.54
C SER A 97 -10.69 -5.19 -5.79
N VAL A 98 -10.04 -5.54 -6.92
CA VAL A 98 -8.75 -5.00 -7.35
C VAL A 98 -8.83 -3.49 -7.62
N MET A 99 -9.98 -3.01 -8.07
CA MET A 99 -10.21 -1.60 -8.38
C MET A 99 -10.79 -0.80 -7.21
N ASN A 100 -11.21 -1.47 -6.14
CA ASN A 100 -11.88 -0.85 -5.00
C ASN A 100 -10.85 -0.24 -4.02
N VAL A 101 -10.77 1.10 -4.00
CA VAL A 101 -9.86 1.86 -3.12
C VAL A 101 -10.16 1.62 -1.64
N ARG A 102 -11.45 1.54 -1.27
CA ARG A 102 -11.86 1.34 0.14
C ARG A 102 -11.32 0.02 0.69
N LEU A 103 -11.45 -1.07 -0.07
CA LEU A 103 -10.93 -2.37 0.35
C LEU A 103 -9.40 -2.30 0.50
N ALA A 104 -8.70 -1.67 -0.46
CA ALA A 104 -7.24 -1.52 -0.38
C ALA A 104 -6.79 -0.72 0.84
N ALA A 105 -7.43 0.41 1.14
CA ALA A 105 -7.12 1.22 2.31
C ALA A 105 -7.41 0.48 3.63
N GLN A 106 -8.51 -0.28 3.69
CA GLN A 106 -8.83 -1.07 4.89
C GLN A 106 -7.81 -2.20 5.14
N VAL A 107 -7.27 -2.81 4.07
CA VAL A 107 -6.17 -3.78 4.18
C VAL A 107 -4.89 -3.11 4.67
N LEU A 108 -4.53 -1.96 4.11
CA LEU A 108 -3.30 -1.23 4.39
C LEU A 108 -3.52 -0.18 5.50
N SER A 109 -4.02 -0.62 6.65
CA SER A 109 -4.37 0.26 7.77
C SER A 109 -3.53 0.00 9.02
N SER A 110 -3.44 0.99 9.90
CA SER A 110 -2.81 0.89 11.22
C SER A 110 -3.45 -0.20 12.09
N SER A 111 -4.76 -0.44 11.94
CA SER A 111 -5.45 -1.52 12.64
C SER A 111 -4.90 -2.90 12.26
N VAL A 112 -4.66 -3.13 10.97
CA VAL A 112 -4.03 -4.38 10.48
C VAL A 112 -2.59 -4.48 10.98
N SER A 113 -1.83 -3.37 10.94
CA SER A 113 -0.47 -3.31 11.49
C SER A 113 -0.42 -3.74 12.97
N ASN A 114 -1.30 -3.15 13.79
CA ASN A 114 -1.36 -3.44 15.22
C ASN A 114 -1.71 -4.90 15.50
N ILE A 115 -2.61 -5.50 14.71
CA ILE A 115 -2.92 -6.93 14.86
C ILE A 115 -1.73 -7.80 14.50
N LEU A 116 -1.07 -7.52 13.39
CA LEU A 116 0.11 -8.28 12.97
C LEU A 116 1.19 -8.25 14.07
N LYS A 117 1.47 -7.08 14.64
CA LYS A 117 2.44 -6.90 15.73
C LYS A 117 2.05 -7.65 17.01
N ASN A 118 0.79 -7.62 17.41
CA ASN A 118 0.37 -8.09 18.74
C ASN A 118 -0.06 -9.56 18.77
N TYR A 119 -0.65 -10.07 17.68
CA TYR A 119 -1.25 -11.42 17.63
C TYR A 119 -0.52 -12.37 16.70
N TYR A 120 0.35 -11.85 15.82
CA TYR A 120 1.05 -12.63 14.81
C TYR A 120 2.53 -12.24 14.66
N PRO A 121 3.31 -12.08 15.76
CA PRO A 121 4.64 -11.45 15.70
C PRO A 121 5.69 -12.26 14.93
N ASP A 122 5.47 -13.56 14.76
CA ASP A 122 6.34 -14.41 13.94
C ASP A 122 6.30 -13.89 12.50
N ASP A 123 7.45 -13.47 11.97
CA ASP A 123 7.73 -13.01 10.58
C ASP A 123 6.87 -11.88 9.97
N THR A 124 5.88 -11.32 10.68
CA THR A 124 4.98 -10.31 10.10
C THR A 124 5.45 -8.85 10.22
N ASN A 125 6.53 -8.57 10.96
CA ASN A 125 6.98 -7.20 11.25
C ASN A 125 7.12 -6.33 9.98
N GLY A 126 7.62 -6.90 8.88
CA GLY A 126 7.78 -6.18 7.63
C GLY A 126 6.43 -5.73 7.06
N THR A 127 5.47 -6.67 6.98
CA THR A 127 4.10 -6.37 6.51
C THR A 127 3.39 -5.41 7.45
N ALA A 128 3.59 -5.53 8.76
CA ALA A 128 2.99 -4.62 9.74
C ALA A 128 3.51 -3.19 9.55
N LYS A 129 4.83 -3.01 9.44
CA LYS A 129 5.44 -1.70 9.16
C LYS A 129 4.96 -1.13 7.83
N PHE A 130 4.85 -1.97 6.80
CA PHE A 130 4.34 -1.54 5.50
C PHE A 130 2.89 -1.02 5.57
N CYS A 131 2.01 -1.68 6.34
CA CYS A 131 0.64 -1.21 6.55
C CYS A 131 0.60 0.11 7.32
N GLU A 132 1.46 0.30 8.32
CA GLU A 132 1.56 1.53 9.11
C GLU A 132 2.09 2.72 8.30
N MET A 133 2.98 2.48 7.33
CA MET A 133 3.52 3.53 6.46
C MET A 133 2.50 4.07 5.44
N LEU A 134 1.37 3.38 5.23
CA LEU A 134 0.39 3.67 4.18
C LEU A 134 -0.98 4.14 4.69
N ASP A 135 -1.21 4.11 6.00
CA ASP A 135 -2.44 4.61 6.67
C ASP A 135 -2.32 6.10 7.02
#